data_AF-A0A258M493-F1
#
_entry.id   AF-A0A258M493-F1
#
_cell.length_a   1.000
_cell.length_b   1.000
_cell.length_c   1.000
_cell.angle_alpha   90.00
_cell.angle_beta   90.00
_cell.angle_gamma   90.00
#
_symmetry.space_group_name_H-M   'P 1'
#
loop_
_entity.id
_entity.type
_entity.pdbx_description
1 polymer ?
#
loop_
_entity_poly.entity_id
_entity_poly.type
_entity_poly.pdbx_seq_one_letter_code
_entity_poly.pdbx_strand_id
1 'polypeptide(L)'
;MLMNLLGAIKSPLLASVAICIGALPQSSLATPFFFPDMNPSFVKGDPPDWLNEGRGNDGYLTISSEVIPVSSCTQMASRSFWGSDKTQLVLSVVTQGFKGKLDKLEIPIATFDGREGGSECASLSTTPLLIVPMTVLGTYSIFNPGALSLVLNVRSSSDSNQDFIGSAKLLLGAAAIVATGGSAAAIGGISATVGNSVVGETQKKANSLLQGMIDAKVPVTFNWSELRKGIRAVEILVYKADQSVGSLSDKQILQLQKDPKSEKQLLFTVKLEFQFFRSVFYPTVSQIEGLASRENLSSEYILNFQMPGSGLNFMQILNSSAPSLLQRISKAEGLDLAKACSSGFTKLKAAGLDDVDSAIVMKSFIDEARDDADWYANPALVKSCFSQAPSIQKNLELIYGPSVAPVKQVTEP
;
A
#
# COMPACT_ATOMS: atom_id res chain seq x y z
N MET A 1 -31.84 -48.11 74.88
CA MET A 1 -30.37 -48.08 74.95
C MET A 1 -29.83 -48.12 73.52
N LEU A 2 -28.79 -47.34 73.28
CA LEU A 2 -28.24 -46.86 72.01
C LEU A 2 -27.90 -47.92 70.92
N MET A 3 -28.26 -47.56 69.67
CA MET A 3 -27.44 -47.52 68.42
C MET A 3 -26.98 -48.77 67.64
N ASN A 4 -27.31 -48.68 66.34
CA ASN A 4 -26.50 -48.95 65.13
C ASN A 4 -26.42 -50.38 64.57
N LEU A 5 -27.17 -50.61 63.49
CA LEU A 5 -26.65 -51.26 62.28
C LEU A 5 -27.50 -50.86 61.06
N LEU A 6 -27.16 -49.73 60.42
CA LEU A 6 -27.70 -49.36 59.11
C LEU A 6 -26.78 -50.00 58.05
N GLY A 7 -27.26 -51.10 57.47
CA GLY A 7 -26.62 -51.77 56.34
C GLY A 7 -26.63 -50.86 55.11
N ALA A 8 -25.43 -50.56 54.62
CA ALA A 8 -25.20 -49.79 53.41
C ALA A 8 -25.67 -50.59 52.17
N ILE A 9 -26.85 -50.27 51.65
CA ILE A 9 -27.24 -50.63 50.28
C ILE A 9 -26.43 -49.71 49.35
N LYS A 10 -25.27 -50.21 48.88
CA LYS A 10 -24.45 -49.56 47.85
C LYS A 10 -25.18 -49.63 46.51
N SER A 11 -25.70 -48.48 46.06
CA SER A 11 -26.30 -48.32 44.74
C SER A 11 -25.20 -48.23 43.67
N PRO A 12 -25.14 -49.13 42.66
CA PRO A 12 -24.11 -49.11 41.61
C PRO A 12 -24.31 -47.99 40.58
N LEU A 13 -25.43 -47.27 40.64
CA LEU A 13 -25.78 -46.19 39.71
C LEU A 13 -25.00 -44.90 39.96
N LEU A 14 -24.59 -44.60 41.20
CA LEU A 14 -23.79 -43.41 41.50
C LEU A 14 -22.32 -43.54 41.10
N ALA A 15 -21.77 -44.76 41.09
CA ALA A 15 -20.42 -45.02 40.61
C ALA A 15 -20.32 -44.85 39.08
N SER A 16 -21.37 -45.21 38.33
CA SER A 16 -21.39 -45.09 36.88
C SER A 16 -21.48 -43.64 36.40
N VAL A 17 -22.18 -42.77 37.15
CA VAL A 17 -22.25 -41.33 36.86
C VAL A 17 -20.95 -40.61 37.25
N ALA A 18 -20.30 -41.00 38.35
CA ALA A 18 -19.02 -40.42 38.76
C ALA A 18 -17.85 -40.80 37.83
N ILE A 19 -17.87 -42.01 37.26
CA ILE A 19 -16.82 -42.47 36.31
C ILE A 19 -17.01 -41.85 34.91
N CYS A 20 -18.24 -41.49 34.51
CA CYS A 20 -18.46 -40.77 33.24
C CYS A 20 -18.10 -39.27 33.32
N ILE A 21 -18.07 -38.66 34.51
CA ILE A 21 -17.69 -37.24 34.69
C ILE A 21 -16.16 -37.09 34.82
N GLY A 22 -15.45 -38.11 35.29
CA GLY A 22 -13.98 -38.08 35.47
C GLY A 22 -13.14 -38.46 34.24
N ALA A 23 -13.77 -38.90 33.14
CA ALA A 23 -13.07 -39.39 31.96
C ALA A 23 -13.67 -38.86 30.63
N LEU A 24 -14.30 -37.68 30.66
CA LEU A 24 -14.36 -36.89 29.43
C LEU A 24 -12.94 -36.39 29.18
N PRO A 25 -12.24 -36.83 28.11
CA PRO A 25 -11.06 -36.11 27.69
C PRO A 25 -11.50 -34.66 27.55
N GLN A 26 -10.82 -33.75 28.23
CA GLN A 26 -10.84 -32.35 27.83
C GLN A 26 -10.38 -32.36 26.39
N SER A 27 -11.36 -32.43 25.48
CA SER A 27 -11.14 -32.34 24.05
C SER A 27 -10.59 -30.93 23.92
N SER A 28 -9.27 -30.81 23.83
CA SER A 28 -8.65 -29.54 23.58
C SER A 28 -9.23 -29.12 22.23
N LEU A 29 -10.18 -28.18 22.25
CA LEU A 29 -10.82 -27.73 21.03
C LEU A 29 -9.70 -27.17 20.16
N ALA A 30 -9.55 -27.72 18.96
CA ALA A 30 -8.52 -27.27 18.04
C ALA A 30 -9.00 -25.94 17.45
N THR A 31 -8.32 -24.85 17.78
CA THR A 31 -8.61 -23.51 17.28
C THR A 31 -7.83 -23.28 15.99
N PRO A 32 -8.46 -22.71 14.97
CA PRO A 32 -7.80 -22.44 13.71
C PRO A 32 -6.74 -21.34 13.88
N PHE A 33 -5.54 -21.61 13.40
CA PHE A 33 -4.42 -20.69 13.32
C PHE A 33 -4.03 -20.43 11.87
N PHE A 34 -3.78 -19.17 11.52
CA PHE A 34 -3.53 -18.73 10.16
C PHE A 34 -2.15 -18.11 10.04
N PHE A 35 -1.40 -18.49 9.01
CA PHE A 35 -0.04 -18.01 8.83
C PHE A 35 0.40 -17.99 7.37
N PRO A 36 1.30 -17.07 6.99
CA PRO A 36 1.91 -17.08 5.67
C PRO A 36 3.08 -18.07 5.61
N ASP A 37 3.36 -18.60 4.43
CA ASP A 37 4.61 -19.32 4.15
C ASP A 37 5.80 -18.39 4.31
N MET A 38 6.90 -18.92 4.85
CA MET A 38 8.15 -18.19 5.03
C MET A 38 9.03 -18.20 3.78
N ASN A 39 8.61 -18.89 2.72
CA ASN A 39 9.30 -18.96 1.43
C ASN A 39 8.42 -18.40 0.31
N PRO A 40 8.30 -17.06 0.19
CA PRO A 40 7.64 -16.43 -0.95
C PRO A 40 8.23 -16.90 -2.27
N SER A 41 7.37 -17.11 -3.27
CA SER A 41 7.82 -17.41 -4.62
C SER A 41 7.87 -16.12 -5.45
N PHE A 42 8.89 -16.02 -6.30
CA PHE A 42 9.15 -14.84 -7.12
C PHE A 42 8.87 -15.16 -8.59
N VAL A 43 7.88 -14.49 -9.15
CA VAL A 43 7.59 -14.55 -10.57
C VAL A 43 8.49 -13.54 -11.26
N LYS A 44 9.50 -14.04 -11.97
CA LYS A 44 10.38 -13.21 -12.80
C LYS A 44 9.90 -13.23 -14.23
N GLY A 45 10.10 -12.13 -14.94
CA GLY A 45 10.04 -12.11 -16.40
C GLY A 45 11.08 -11.16 -16.95
N ASP A 46 11.11 -11.05 -18.27
CA ASP A 46 12.09 -10.18 -18.92
C ASP A 46 11.75 -8.71 -18.61
N PRO A 47 12.66 -7.96 -17.94
CA PRO A 47 12.49 -6.53 -17.75
C PRO A 47 12.74 -5.81 -19.08
N PRO A 48 12.04 -4.70 -19.35
CA PRO A 48 12.37 -3.86 -20.50
C PRO A 48 13.77 -3.23 -20.32
N ASP A 49 14.49 -3.00 -21.42
CA ASP A 49 15.88 -2.54 -21.42
C ASP A 49 16.09 -1.29 -20.54
N TRP A 50 15.17 -0.31 -20.64
CA TRP A 50 15.23 0.93 -19.86
C TRP A 50 15.22 0.69 -18.33
N LEU A 51 14.54 -0.35 -17.87
CA LEU A 51 14.44 -0.66 -16.43
C LEU A 51 15.75 -1.28 -15.93
N ASN A 52 16.32 -2.18 -16.73
CA ASN A 52 17.53 -2.94 -16.41
C ASN A 52 18.78 -2.05 -16.41
N GLU A 53 18.89 -1.14 -17.39
CA GLU A 53 20.01 -0.20 -17.52
C GLU A 53 19.90 1.01 -16.57
N GLY A 54 18.71 1.21 -16.01
CA GLY A 54 18.39 2.34 -15.15
C GLY A 54 19.17 2.36 -13.82
N ARG A 55 19.39 3.58 -13.31
CA ARG A 55 20.15 3.87 -12.08
C ARG A 55 19.38 4.71 -11.06
N GLY A 56 18.09 4.97 -11.31
CA GLY A 56 17.20 5.72 -10.43
C GLY A 56 16.65 7.00 -11.04
N ASN A 57 15.46 7.39 -10.58
CA ASN A 57 14.65 8.51 -11.06
C ASN A 57 14.36 8.46 -12.58
N ASP A 58 14.42 7.27 -13.16
CA ASP A 58 14.22 6.99 -14.59
C ASP A 58 12.84 6.36 -14.87
N GLY A 59 12.04 6.21 -13.82
CA GLY A 59 10.70 5.63 -13.91
C GLY A 59 10.04 5.49 -12.56
N TYR A 60 8.89 4.83 -12.61
CA TYR A 60 7.95 4.66 -11.52
C TYR A 60 7.65 3.17 -11.32
N LEU A 61 7.24 2.85 -10.11
CA LEU A 61 6.76 1.54 -9.70
C LEU A 61 5.39 1.70 -9.03
N THR A 62 4.47 0.83 -9.39
CA THR A 62 3.29 0.53 -8.58
C THR A 62 3.35 -0.92 -8.11
N ILE A 63 2.79 -1.17 -6.92
CA ILE A 63 2.58 -2.53 -6.43
C ILE A 63 1.11 -2.67 -6.05
N SER A 64 0.44 -3.63 -6.67
CA SER A 64 -0.93 -4.02 -6.33
C SER A 64 -0.95 -5.36 -5.60
N SER A 65 -1.92 -5.54 -4.71
CA SER A 65 -2.18 -6.80 -4.04
C SER A 65 -3.48 -7.43 -4.52
N GLU A 66 -3.48 -8.75 -4.62
CA GLU A 66 -4.63 -9.58 -4.97
C GLU A 66 -4.61 -10.86 -4.11
N VAL A 67 -5.76 -11.31 -3.62
CA VAL A 67 -5.91 -12.63 -3.00
C VAL A 67 -6.54 -13.58 -4.02
N ILE A 68 -5.87 -14.71 -4.26
CA ILE A 68 -6.23 -15.70 -5.26
C ILE A 68 -6.73 -16.98 -4.57
N PRO A 69 -7.92 -17.48 -4.92
CA PRO A 69 -8.86 -16.92 -5.90
C PRO A 69 -9.57 -15.65 -5.39
N VAL A 70 -9.93 -14.74 -6.30
CA VAL A 70 -10.54 -13.42 -6.00
C VAL A 70 -11.86 -13.52 -5.21
N SER A 71 -12.55 -14.65 -5.34
CA SER A 71 -13.75 -15.02 -4.57
C SER A 71 -13.46 -16.13 -3.56
N SER A 72 -12.27 -16.17 -2.96
CA SER A 72 -11.88 -17.21 -2.01
C SER A 72 -12.85 -17.23 -0.84
N CYS A 73 -13.74 -18.21 -0.82
CA CYS A 73 -14.53 -18.57 0.34
C CYS A 73 -13.80 -19.69 1.05
N THR A 74 -13.48 -19.49 2.33
CA THR A 74 -12.69 -20.41 3.12
C THR A 74 -13.41 -20.74 4.41
N GLN A 75 -13.31 -22.01 4.82
CA GLN A 75 -13.85 -22.45 6.09
C GLN A 75 -12.96 -21.94 7.23
N MET A 76 -13.42 -20.88 7.89
CA MET A 76 -12.69 -20.23 8.98
C MET A 76 -12.73 -21.07 10.25
N ALA A 77 -13.88 -21.63 10.59
CA ALA A 77 -14.05 -22.42 11.80
C ALA A 77 -13.72 -23.91 11.61
N SER A 78 -13.10 -24.53 12.61
CA SER A 78 -13.20 -25.98 12.82
C SER A 78 -14.64 -26.28 13.24
N ARG A 79 -15.37 -27.10 12.47
CA ARG A 79 -16.77 -27.44 12.81
C ARG A 79 -16.78 -28.42 13.96
N SER A 80 -17.31 -28.03 15.11
CA SER A 80 -17.66 -28.97 16.18
C SER A 80 -19.18 -29.19 16.22
N PHE A 81 -19.61 -30.33 16.74
CA PHE A 81 -21.04 -30.65 16.93
C PHE A 81 -21.77 -29.63 17.84
N TRP A 82 -21.03 -28.86 18.65
CA TRP A 82 -21.56 -27.93 19.66
C TRP A 82 -21.44 -26.45 19.26
N GLY A 83 -20.93 -26.14 18.08
CA GLY A 83 -20.77 -24.77 17.59
C GLY A 83 -19.52 -24.59 16.72
N SER A 84 -19.47 -23.49 15.97
CA SER A 84 -18.31 -23.06 15.17
C SER A 84 -17.53 -21.98 15.90
N ASP A 85 -16.21 -22.07 15.91
CA ASP A 85 -15.33 -21.01 16.38
C ASP A 85 -15.61 -19.70 15.60
N LYS A 86 -15.79 -18.60 16.33
CA LYS A 86 -16.03 -17.28 15.75
C LYS A 86 -14.69 -16.63 15.43
N THR A 87 -14.22 -16.79 14.20
CA THR A 87 -12.89 -16.30 13.80
C THR A 87 -12.99 -15.11 12.86
N GLN A 88 -12.25 -14.04 13.16
CA GLN A 88 -12.00 -12.94 12.24
C GLN A 88 -10.56 -13.05 11.72
N LEU A 89 -10.36 -12.90 10.41
CA LEU A 89 -9.04 -12.91 9.76
C LEU A 89 -8.84 -11.61 8.98
N VAL A 90 -7.71 -10.95 9.20
CA VAL A 90 -7.29 -9.73 8.52
C VAL A 90 -5.93 -9.99 7.88
N LEU A 91 -5.84 -9.78 6.57
CA LEU A 91 -4.58 -9.76 5.84
C LEU A 91 -4.20 -8.30 5.59
N SER A 92 -2.95 -7.96 5.87
CA SER A 92 -2.45 -6.61 5.61
C SER A 92 -1.02 -6.62 5.11
N VAL A 93 -0.64 -5.60 4.35
CA VAL A 93 0.72 -5.40 3.88
C VAL A 93 1.28 -4.11 4.45
N VAL A 94 2.50 -4.18 4.96
CA VAL A 94 3.30 -3.01 5.33
C VAL A 94 4.45 -2.91 4.35
N THR A 95 4.64 -1.73 3.77
CA THR A 95 5.74 -1.46 2.84
C THR A 95 6.80 -0.63 3.54
N GLN A 96 8.07 -0.82 3.21
CA GLN A 96 9.17 -0.05 3.78
C GLN A 96 10.20 0.30 2.71
N GLY A 97 10.64 1.56 2.70
CA GLY A 97 11.72 2.05 1.85
C GLY A 97 11.25 2.55 0.48
N PHE A 98 9.97 2.37 0.17
CA PHE A 98 9.33 3.01 -0.98
C PHE A 98 9.01 4.44 -0.59
N LYS A 99 9.54 5.46 -1.26
CA LYS A 99 9.36 6.88 -0.85
C LYS A 99 7.95 7.43 -1.13
N GLY A 100 6.91 6.62 -0.97
CA GLY A 100 5.50 6.95 -1.21
C GLY A 100 4.75 7.35 0.07
N LYS A 101 3.54 7.91 -0.08
CA LYS A 101 2.70 8.34 1.04
C LYS A 101 2.17 7.19 1.90
N LEU A 102 2.19 5.97 1.38
CA LEU A 102 1.77 4.77 2.09
C LEU A 102 2.94 3.99 2.74
N ASP A 103 4.18 4.50 2.63
CA ASP A 103 5.33 3.85 3.25
C ASP A 103 5.13 3.73 4.77
N LYS A 104 5.40 2.53 5.30
CA LYS A 104 5.24 2.15 6.71
C LYS A 104 3.79 2.18 7.21
N LEU A 105 2.82 2.44 6.34
CA LEU A 105 1.41 2.28 6.68
C LEU A 105 1.00 0.83 6.47
N GLU A 106 0.21 0.32 7.41
CA GLU A 106 -0.42 -1.00 7.29
C GLU A 106 -1.68 -0.87 6.45
N ILE A 107 -1.71 -1.59 5.31
CA ILE A 107 -2.82 -1.54 4.36
C ILE A 107 -3.52 -2.90 4.40
N PRO A 108 -4.77 -2.98 4.88
CA PRO A 108 -5.55 -4.21 4.80
C PRO A 108 -5.86 -4.56 3.35
N ILE A 109 -5.61 -5.81 2.96
CA ILE A 109 -5.80 -6.28 1.58
C ILE A 109 -6.95 -7.28 1.46
N ALA A 110 -7.28 -7.98 2.55
CA ALA A 110 -8.40 -8.90 2.62
C ALA A 110 -8.90 -9.06 4.06
N THR A 111 -10.19 -9.34 4.20
CA THR A 111 -10.82 -9.66 5.48
C THR A 111 -11.82 -10.80 5.31
N PHE A 112 -11.93 -11.62 6.34
CA PHE A 112 -12.86 -12.75 6.42
C PHE A 112 -13.52 -12.75 7.80
N ASP A 113 -14.86 -12.74 7.84
CA ASP A 113 -15.63 -12.55 9.08
C ASP A 113 -16.39 -13.82 9.49
N GLY A 114 -15.69 -14.82 10.04
CA GLY A 114 -16.26 -16.14 10.33
C GLY A 114 -17.21 -16.19 11.53
N ARG A 115 -17.72 -15.05 11.98
CA ARG A 115 -18.64 -14.97 13.12
C ARG A 115 -20.02 -15.56 12.79
N GLU A 116 -20.42 -15.57 11.51
CA GLU A 116 -21.73 -16.04 11.04
C GLU A 116 -21.58 -17.20 10.03
N GLY A 117 -21.63 -18.46 10.50
CA GLY A 117 -21.74 -19.63 9.61
C GLY A 117 -20.43 -20.34 9.25
N GLY A 118 -19.28 -19.83 9.72
CA GLY A 118 -18.00 -20.55 9.75
C GLY A 118 -17.30 -20.75 8.40
N SER A 119 -17.87 -20.29 7.28
CA SER A 119 -17.23 -20.22 5.97
C SER A 119 -17.47 -18.85 5.37
N GLU A 120 -16.39 -18.18 4.99
CA GLU A 120 -16.44 -16.76 4.63
C GLU A 120 -15.66 -16.47 3.37
N CYS A 121 -16.21 -15.55 2.59
CA CYS A 121 -15.57 -15.05 1.39
C CYS A 121 -14.79 -13.77 1.69
N ALA A 122 -13.69 -13.58 0.97
CA ALA A 122 -12.88 -12.37 1.10
C ALA A 122 -13.74 -11.11 0.82
N SER A 123 -13.88 -10.23 1.80
CA SER A 123 -14.74 -9.04 1.68
C SER A 123 -14.05 -7.82 1.04
N LEU A 124 -12.71 -7.80 0.94
CA LEU A 124 -11.95 -6.64 0.43
C LEU A 124 -11.15 -6.92 -0.86
N SER A 125 -11.04 -8.19 -1.29
CA SER A 125 -10.10 -8.60 -2.34
C SER A 125 -10.71 -8.69 -3.75
N THR A 126 -11.91 -8.18 -3.98
CA THR A 126 -12.58 -8.33 -5.30
C THR A 126 -11.92 -7.52 -6.42
N THR A 127 -11.06 -6.57 -6.08
CA THR A 127 -10.26 -5.77 -7.03
C THR A 127 -8.83 -5.62 -6.52
N PRO A 128 -7.80 -5.68 -7.39
CA PRO A 128 -6.42 -5.44 -6.97
C PRO A 128 -6.27 -4.09 -6.25
N LEU A 129 -5.68 -4.09 -5.06
CA LEU A 129 -5.52 -2.91 -4.22
C LEU A 129 -4.10 -2.35 -4.37
N LEU A 130 -3.96 -1.05 -4.62
CA LEU A 130 -2.66 -0.40 -4.69
C LEU A 130 -2.04 -0.26 -3.30
N ILE A 131 -1.02 -1.06 -3.00
CA ILE A 131 -0.28 -1.02 -1.72
C ILE A 131 0.97 -0.13 -1.80
N VAL A 132 1.56 -0.01 -3.00
CA VAL A 132 2.53 1.03 -3.35
C VAL A 132 1.92 1.79 -4.52
N PRO A 133 1.32 2.98 -4.27
CA PRO A 133 0.92 3.88 -5.34
C PRO A 133 2.14 4.30 -6.15
N MET A 134 1.91 4.94 -7.29
CA MET A 134 2.99 5.31 -8.21
C MET A 134 4.11 6.04 -7.46
N THR A 135 5.25 5.36 -7.35
CA THR A 135 6.41 5.80 -6.58
C THR A 135 7.64 5.76 -7.45
N VAL A 136 8.45 6.80 -7.37
CA VAL A 136 9.69 6.93 -8.14
C VAL A 136 10.64 5.78 -7.81
N LEU A 137 11.23 5.19 -8.85
CA LEU A 137 12.28 4.21 -8.69
C LEU A 137 13.51 4.89 -8.08
N GLY A 138 13.89 4.48 -6.87
CA GLY A 138 14.99 5.11 -6.15
C GLY A 138 16.33 4.97 -6.85
N THR A 139 17.21 5.94 -6.59
CA THR A 139 18.63 5.84 -6.93
C THR A 139 19.31 4.76 -6.11
N TYR A 140 20.21 4.02 -6.76
CA TYR A 140 20.98 2.97 -6.11
C TYR A 140 22.42 2.95 -6.61
N SER A 141 23.31 2.44 -5.76
CA SER A 141 24.70 2.18 -6.07
C SER A 141 25.17 0.93 -5.32
N ILE A 142 26.39 0.48 -5.61
CA ILE A 142 27.02 -0.63 -4.88
C ILE A 142 27.12 -0.32 -3.37
N PHE A 143 27.35 0.95 -3.01
CA PHE A 143 27.46 1.39 -1.61
C PHE A 143 26.12 1.73 -0.96
N ASN A 144 25.09 1.98 -1.76
CA ASN A 144 23.74 2.23 -1.29
C ASN A 144 22.72 1.52 -2.21
N PRO A 145 22.52 0.22 -2.05
CA PRO A 145 21.62 -0.55 -2.91
C PRO A 145 20.13 -0.23 -2.66
N GLY A 146 19.82 0.45 -1.55
CA GLY A 146 18.47 0.62 -1.04
C GLY A 146 17.97 -0.63 -0.31
N ALA A 147 17.25 -0.42 0.79
CA ALA A 147 16.62 -1.48 1.56
C ALA A 147 15.10 -1.34 1.43
N LEU A 148 14.48 -2.28 0.73
CA LEU A 148 13.06 -2.31 0.47
C LEU A 148 12.46 -3.56 1.09
N SER A 149 11.24 -3.45 1.60
CA SER A 149 10.54 -4.57 2.21
C SER A 149 9.04 -4.49 1.99
N LEU A 150 8.43 -5.65 1.78
CA LEU A 150 6.98 -5.88 1.87
C LEU A 150 6.76 -6.92 2.97
N VAL A 151 6.00 -6.57 3.99
CA VAL A 151 5.67 -7.50 5.08
C VAL A 151 4.20 -7.83 4.98
N LEU A 152 3.89 -9.09 4.65
CA LEU A 152 2.53 -9.61 4.77
C LEU A 152 2.28 -10.00 6.23
N ASN A 153 1.26 -9.42 6.84
CA ASN A 153 0.75 -9.82 8.15
C ASN A 153 -0.56 -10.58 7.94
N VAL A 154 -0.68 -11.70 8.63
CA VAL A 154 -1.85 -12.57 8.69
C VAL A 154 -2.29 -12.56 10.15
N ARG A 155 -3.37 -11.84 10.43
CA ARG A 155 -3.86 -11.64 11.79
C ARG A 155 -5.19 -12.31 11.99
N SER A 156 -5.29 -13.19 12.99
CA SER A 156 -6.53 -13.88 13.33
C SER A 156 -6.92 -13.66 14.78
N SER A 157 -8.23 -13.56 15.05
CA SER A 157 -8.76 -13.49 16.40
C SER A 157 -10.03 -14.31 16.52
N SER A 158 -10.20 -14.96 17.67
CA SER A 158 -11.44 -15.62 18.07
C SER A 158 -12.34 -14.73 18.95
N ASP A 159 -11.92 -13.48 19.24
CA ASP A 159 -12.72 -12.54 20.01
C ASP A 159 -13.85 -11.99 19.13
N SER A 160 -15.08 -12.37 19.46
CA SER A 160 -16.27 -11.89 18.74
C SER A 160 -16.78 -10.54 19.22
N ASN A 161 -16.26 -10.00 20.32
CA ASN A 161 -16.73 -8.74 20.92
C ASN A 161 -16.11 -7.51 20.26
N GLN A 162 -15.03 -7.69 19.51
CA GLN A 162 -14.36 -6.62 18.78
C GLN A 162 -14.63 -6.75 17.28
N ASP A 163 -14.77 -5.61 16.59
CA ASP A 163 -14.97 -5.56 15.15
C ASP A 163 -13.65 -5.21 14.42
N PHE A 164 -12.79 -6.23 14.28
CA PHE A 164 -11.51 -6.07 13.57
C PHE A 164 -11.73 -5.89 12.07
N ILE A 165 -12.77 -6.51 11.52
CA ILE A 165 -13.14 -6.41 10.10
C ILE A 165 -13.57 -4.98 9.75
N GLY A 166 -14.45 -4.37 10.55
CA GLY A 166 -14.82 -2.97 10.37
C GLY A 166 -13.63 -2.02 10.48
N SER A 167 -12.72 -2.27 11.43
CA SER A 167 -11.48 -1.49 11.59
C SER A 167 -10.55 -1.59 10.38
N ALA A 168 -10.42 -2.79 9.81
CA ALA A 168 -9.65 -3.02 8.58
C ALA A 168 -10.29 -2.35 7.35
N LYS A 169 -11.63 -2.37 7.22
CA LYS A 169 -12.34 -1.65 6.15
C LYS A 169 -12.10 -0.13 6.25
N LEU A 170 -12.14 0.42 7.46
CA LEU A 170 -11.85 1.83 7.71
C LEU A 170 -10.42 2.23 7.31
N LEU A 171 -9.43 1.42 7.70
CA LEU A 171 -8.03 1.58 7.31
C LEU A 171 -7.83 1.55 5.79
N LEU A 172 -8.46 0.60 5.12
CA LEU A 172 -8.39 0.50 3.67
C LEU A 172 -8.99 1.75 3.00
N GLY A 173 -10.12 2.25 3.49
CA GLY A 173 -10.71 3.50 3.01
C GLY A 173 -9.75 4.68 3.11
N ALA A 174 -9.09 4.82 4.27
CA ALA A 174 -8.10 5.85 4.49
C ALA A 174 -6.86 5.70 3.57
N ALA A 175 -6.35 4.48 3.42
CA ALA A 175 -5.24 4.17 2.51
C ALA A 175 -5.59 4.49 1.05
N ALA A 176 -6.82 4.17 0.63
CA ALA A 176 -7.30 4.43 -0.72
C ALA A 176 -7.38 5.93 -1.03
N ILE A 177 -7.88 6.75 -0.10
CA ILE A 177 -7.89 8.21 -0.23
C ILE A 177 -6.47 8.75 -0.41
N VAL A 178 -5.51 8.22 0.34
CA VAL A 178 -4.11 8.62 0.21
C VAL A 178 -3.51 8.15 -1.11
N ALA A 179 -3.82 6.92 -1.53
CA ALA A 179 -3.34 6.31 -2.78
C ALA A 179 -3.85 7.06 -4.03
N THR A 180 -5.12 7.47 -4.04
CA THR A 180 -5.76 8.14 -5.17
C THR A 180 -5.70 9.67 -5.07
N GLY A 181 -5.15 10.21 -3.99
CA GLY A 181 -5.06 11.65 -3.79
C GLY A 181 -6.40 12.35 -3.52
N GLY A 182 -7.37 11.64 -2.91
CA GLY A 182 -8.64 12.20 -2.48
C GLY A 182 -9.89 11.63 -3.16
N SER A 183 -9.74 10.75 -4.15
CA SER A 183 -10.85 10.17 -4.93
C SER A 183 -11.09 8.72 -4.53
N ALA A 184 -11.86 8.45 -3.47
CA ALA A 184 -12.10 7.10 -2.96
C ALA A 184 -13.48 6.52 -3.37
N ALA A 185 -13.85 6.65 -4.65
CA ALA A 185 -15.12 6.15 -5.14
C ALA A 185 -15.12 4.65 -5.51
N ALA A 186 -13.96 3.97 -5.49
CA ALA A 186 -13.79 2.67 -6.13
C ALA A 186 -13.77 1.44 -5.20
N ILE A 187 -13.84 1.59 -3.88
CA ILE A 187 -13.76 0.43 -2.97
C ILE A 187 -15.16 0.06 -2.47
N GLY A 188 -15.65 -1.10 -2.90
CA GLY A 188 -16.95 -1.64 -2.51
C GLY A 188 -17.13 -1.68 -0.99
N GLY A 189 -18.18 -1.03 -0.49
CA GLY A 189 -18.55 -1.06 0.92
C GLY A 189 -17.93 0.03 1.81
N ILE A 190 -17.19 1.01 1.25
CA ILE A 190 -16.61 2.11 2.02
C ILE A 190 -17.22 3.45 1.59
N SER A 191 -17.87 4.15 2.52
CA SER A 191 -18.32 5.53 2.31
C SER A 191 -17.12 6.49 2.36
N ALA A 192 -16.98 7.37 1.37
CA ALA A 192 -15.82 8.24 1.12
C ALA A 192 -15.66 9.42 2.11
N THR A 193 -16.06 9.27 3.37
CA THR A 193 -16.13 10.37 4.35
C THR A 193 -14.93 10.41 5.31
N VAL A 194 -13.69 10.39 4.79
CA VAL A 194 -12.50 10.57 5.65
C VAL A 194 -11.60 11.66 5.09
N GLY A 195 -11.54 12.81 5.76
CA GLY A 195 -10.61 13.90 5.39
C GLY A 195 -9.15 13.55 5.73
N ASN A 196 -8.20 14.14 5.00
CA ASN A 196 -6.75 13.88 5.16
C ASN A 196 -6.23 14.04 6.60
N SER A 197 -6.80 14.92 7.42
CA SER A 197 -6.39 15.13 8.83
C SER A 197 -6.82 14.00 9.77
N VAL A 198 -7.81 13.19 9.37
CA VAL A 198 -8.39 12.12 10.20
C VAL A 198 -7.73 10.77 9.94
N VAL A 199 -6.94 10.65 8.86
CA VAL A 199 -6.26 9.41 8.44
C VAL A 199 -5.28 8.90 9.51
N GLY A 200 -4.47 9.78 10.10
CA GLY A 200 -3.48 9.38 11.12
C GLY A 200 -4.10 8.89 12.43
N GLU A 201 -5.17 9.56 12.90
CA GLU A 201 -5.90 9.13 14.10
C GLU A 201 -6.69 7.84 13.85
N THR A 202 -7.33 7.76 12.69
CA THR A 202 -8.02 6.54 12.21
C THR A 202 -7.07 5.36 12.19
N GLN A 203 -5.87 5.57 11.64
CA GLN A 203 -4.85 4.54 11.58
C GLN A 203 -4.38 4.11 12.97
N LYS A 204 -4.04 5.07 13.85
CA LYS A 204 -3.57 4.76 15.19
C LYS A 204 -4.61 3.96 15.98
N LYS A 205 -5.88 4.37 15.88
CA LYS A 205 -7.00 3.68 16.55
C LYS A 205 -7.21 2.28 15.98
N ALA A 206 -7.26 2.13 14.66
CA ALA A 206 -7.47 0.83 14.03
C ALA A 206 -6.28 -0.12 14.26
N ASN A 207 -5.04 0.37 14.19
CA ASN A 207 -3.85 -0.41 14.52
C ASN A 207 -3.85 -0.86 15.98
N SER A 208 -4.28 0.01 16.90
CA SER A 208 -4.42 -0.36 18.31
C SER A 208 -5.46 -1.47 18.52
N LEU A 209 -6.52 -1.50 17.72
CA LEU A 209 -7.50 -2.59 17.76
C LEU A 209 -6.87 -3.88 17.21
N LEU A 210 -6.17 -3.83 16.08
CA LEU A 210 -5.54 -5.01 15.48
C LEU A 210 -4.44 -5.65 16.35
N GLN A 211 -3.87 -4.94 17.33
CA GLN A 211 -2.91 -5.50 18.30
C GLN A 211 -3.50 -6.63 19.16
N GLY A 212 -4.83 -6.75 19.27
CA GLY A 212 -5.50 -7.83 19.99
C GLY A 212 -5.56 -9.17 19.24
N MET A 213 -5.03 -9.24 18.01
CA MET A 213 -5.06 -10.43 17.17
C MET A 213 -3.73 -11.22 17.24
N ILE A 214 -3.79 -12.54 17.04
CA ILE A 214 -2.58 -13.36 16.86
C ILE A 214 -1.96 -12.99 15.52
N ASP A 215 -0.69 -12.58 15.53
CA ASP A 215 0.02 -12.03 14.37
C ASP A 215 1.07 -13.01 13.85
N ALA A 216 0.92 -13.44 12.59
CA ALA A 216 1.93 -14.18 11.85
C ALA A 216 2.35 -13.37 10.63
N LYS A 217 3.67 -13.25 10.39
CA LYS A 217 4.19 -12.37 9.33
C LYS A 217 5.30 -13.01 8.54
N VAL A 218 5.40 -12.62 7.27
CA VAL A 218 6.55 -12.92 6.41
C VAL A 218 7.09 -11.64 5.79
N PRO A 219 8.37 -11.29 6.02
CA PRO A 219 9.01 -10.19 5.32
C PRO A 219 9.56 -10.67 3.96
N VAL A 220 9.36 -9.85 2.94
CA VAL A 220 9.95 -9.99 1.61
C VAL A 220 10.85 -8.79 1.40
N THR A 221 12.15 -9.00 1.48
CA THR A 221 13.14 -7.93 1.33
C THR A 221 13.80 -7.97 -0.03
N PHE A 222 14.07 -6.81 -0.58
CA PHE A 222 14.77 -6.64 -1.84
C PHE A 222 15.54 -5.32 -1.84
N ASN A 223 16.39 -5.14 -2.84
CA ASN A 223 17.00 -3.85 -3.15
C ASN A 223 16.54 -3.32 -4.52
N TRP A 224 16.89 -2.07 -4.84
CA TRP A 224 16.48 -1.47 -6.12
C TRP A 224 17.05 -2.20 -7.34
N SER A 225 18.26 -2.76 -7.23
CA SER A 225 18.87 -3.54 -8.31
C SER A 225 18.11 -4.84 -8.58
N GLU A 226 17.64 -5.52 -7.54
CA GLU A 226 16.86 -6.75 -7.66
C GLU A 226 15.50 -6.52 -8.30
N LEU A 227 14.78 -5.46 -7.91
CA LEU A 227 13.50 -5.10 -8.53
C LEU A 227 13.65 -4.86 -10.03
N ARG A 228 14.72 -4.18 -10.43
CA ARG A 228 14.99 -3.86 -11.84
C ARG A 228 15.33 -5.08 -12.70
N LYS A 229 15.68 -6.21 -12.09
CA LYS A 229 15.94 -7.49 -12.79
C LYS A 229 14.66 -8.26 -13.15
N GLY A 230 13.51 -7.58 -13.23
CA GLY A 230 12.28 -8.14 -13.80
C GLY A 230 11.43 -8.94 -12.83
N ILE A 231 11.41 -8.58 -11.54
CA ILE A 231 10.42 -9.14 -10.60
C ILE A 231 9.03 -8.62 -11.01
N ARG A 232 8.14 -9.52 -11.46
CA ARG A 232 6.77 -9.19 -11.87
C ARG A 232 5.76 -9.42 -10.76
N ALA A 233 5.95 -10.46 -9.96
CA ALA A 233 5.11 -10.70 -8.81
C ALA A 233 5.86 -11.42 -7.69
N VAL A 234 5.36 -11.25 -6.47
CA VAL A 234 5.68 -12.08 -5.32
C VAL A 234 4.41 -12.78 -4.88
N GLU A 235 4.45 -14.10 -4.83
CA GLU A 235 3.32 -14.93 -4.42
C GLU A 235 3.61 -15.57 -3.07
N ILE A 236 2.73 -15.31 -2.11
CA ILE A 236 2.84 -15.77 -0.72
C ILE A 236 1.64 -16.65 -0.41
N LEU A 237 1.91 -17.92 -0.13
CA LEU A 237 0.87 -18.87 0.26
C LEU A 237 0.44 -18.62 1.70
N VAL A 238 -0.86 -18.69 1.96
CA VAL A 238 -1.42 -18.55 3.32
C VAL A 238 -2.12 -19.85 3.71
N TYR A 239 -1.75 -20.35 4.87
CA TYR A 239 -2.19 -21.63 5.39
C TYR A 239 -3.06 -21.47 6.63
N LYS A 240 -3.86 -22.51 6.87
CA LYS A 240 -4.55 -22.78 8.13
C LYS A 240 -4.04 -24.08 8.73
N ALA A 241 -3.86 -24.09 10.05
CA ALA A 241 -3.68 -25.30 10.85
C ALA A 241 -4.61 -25.24 12.06
N ASP A 242 -5.17 -26.38 12.46
CA ASP A 242 -5.97 -26.47 13.69
C ASP A 242 -5.05 -26.90 14.84
N GLN A 243 -4.96 -26.09 15.89
CA GLN A 243 -4.02 -26.28 17.01
C GLN A 243 -4.72 -26.21 18.37
N SER A 244 -4.20 -26.90 19.38
CA SER A 244 -4.77 -26.88 20.73
C SER A 244 -4.50 -25.53 21.43
N VAL A 245 -5.57 -24.93 21.96
CA VAL A 245 -5.66 -23.53 22.46
C VAL A 245 -4.61 -23.14 23.52
N GLY A 246 -3.91 -24.08 24.13
CA GLY A 246 -3.01 -23.83 25.25
C GLY A 246 -1.55 -23.47 24.92
N SER A 247 -1.11 -23.48 23.65
CA SER A 247 0.34 -23.62 23.39
C SER A 247 1.01 -22.66 22.40
N LEU A 248 0.30 -21.88 21.58
CA LEU A 248 0.90 -21.12 20.48
C LEU A 248 1.80 -19.95 20.95
N SER A 249 3.06 -20.27 21.24
CA SER A 249 4.16 -19.31 21.37
C SER A 249 4.71 -18.92 19.99
N ASP A 250 5.35 -17.76 19.88
CA ASP A 250 6.05 -17.34 18.64
C ASP A 250 6.99 -18.43 18.07
N LYS A 251 7.60 -19.23 18.95
CA LYS A 251 8.46 -20.36 18.56
C LYS A 251 7.69 -21.46 17.85
N GLN A 252 6.47 -21.77 18.30
CA GLN A 252 5.62 -22.76 17.66
C GLN A 252 5.02 -22.25 16.35
N ILE A 253 4.68 -20.97 16.26
CA ILE A 253 4.28 -20.33 15.01
C ILE A 253 5.40 -20.47 13.96
N LEU A 254 6.63 -20.12 14.35
CA LEU A 254 7.80 -20.28 13.48
C LEU A 254 8.07 -21.74 13.12
N GLN A 255 7.80 -22.68 14.02
CA GLN A 255 7.98 -24.11 13.77
C GLN A 255 6.95 -24.63 12.76
N LEU A 256 5.67 -24.25 12.89
CA LEU A 256 4.61 -24.60 11.93
C LEU A 256 4.85 -23.99 10.55
N GLN A 257 5.34 -22.75 10.52
CA GLN A 257 5.73 -22.08 9.28
C GLN A 257 6.89 -22.78 8.56
N LYS A 258 7.82 -23.39 9.31
CA LYS A 258 9.03 -24.02 8.76
C LYS A 258 8.90 -25.52 8.52
N ASP A 259 7.96 -26.21 9.16
CA ASP A 259 7.82 -27.66 9.07
C ASP A 259 6.99 -28.08 7.84
N PRO A 260 7.62 -28.65 6.79
CA PRO A 260 6.91 -29.12 5.60
C PRO A 260 6.03 -30.35 5.87
N LYS A 261 6.18 -31.02 7.02
CA LYS A 261 5.41 -32.22 7.40
C LYS A 261 4.18 -31.91 8.26
N SER A 262 3.98 -30.65 8.64
CA SER A 262 2.79 -30.25 9.40
C SER A 262 1.53 -30.40 8.55
N GLU A 263 0.45 -30.94 9.13
CA GLU A 263 -0.88 -30.89 8.50
C GLU A 263 -1.33 -29.43 8.44
N LYS A 264 -1.25 -28.85 7.25
CA LYS A 264 -1.67 -27.49 6.96
C LYS A 264 -2.52 -27.46 5.71
N GLN A 265 -3.63 -26.73 5.78
CA GLN A 265 -4.52 -26.51 4.66
C GLN A 265 -4.12 -25.21 3.96
N LEU A 266 -3.82 -25.28 2.66
CA LEU A 266 -3.68 -24.06 1.84
C LEU A 266 -5.04 -23.38 1.71
N LEU A 267 -5.11 -22.10 2.04
CA LEU A 267 -6.35 -21.33 1.89
C LEU A 267 -6.38 -20.52 0.61
N PHE A 268 -5.35 -19.70 0.40
CA PHE A 268 -5.26 -18.77 -0.72
C PHE A 268 -3.82 -18.32 -0.92
N THR A 269 -3.58 -17.65 -2.04
CA THR A 269 -2.31 -17.03 -2.39
C THR A 269 -2.47 -15.51 -2.38
N VAL A 270 -1.62 -14.81 -1.64
CA VAL A 270 -1.49 -13.36 -1.76
C VAL A 270 -0.48 -13.08 -2.86
N LYS A 271 -0.94 -12.49 -3.98
CA LYS A 271 -0.10 -12.05 -5.09
C LYS A 271 0.14 -10.55 -4.97
N LEU A 272 1.41 -10.17 -4.87
CA LEU A 272 1.86 -8.77 -4.93
C LEU A 272 2.47 -8.54 -6.32
N GLU A 273 1.77 -7.83 -7.18
CA GLU A 273 2.16 -7.59 -8.57
C GLU A 273 2.87 -6.24 -8.71
N PHE A 274 3.99 -6.24 -9.44
CA PHE A 274 4.86 -5.10 -9.65
C PHE A 274 4.69 -4.62 -11.09
N GLN A 275 4.38 -3.33 -11.26
CA GLN A 275 4.28 -2.71 -12.58
C GLN A 275 5.23 -1.52 -12.65
N PHE A 276 6.08 -1.54 -13.68
CA PHE A 276 7.09 -0.54 -13.91
C PHE A 276 6.68 0.35 -15.07
N PHE A 277 6.81 1.66 -14.86
CA PHE A 277 6.50 2.65 -15.87
C PHE A 277 7.73 3.49 -16.13
N ARG A 278 8.09 3.65 -17.39
CA ARG A 278 9.18 4.54 -17.76
C ARG A 278 8.75 5.97 -17.47
N SER A 279 9.64 6.78 -16.90
CA SER A 279 9.37 8.21 -16.85
C SER A 279 9.41 8.78 -18.27
N VAL A 280 8.54 9.75 -18.54
CA VAL A 280 8.54 10.53 -19.80
C VAL A 280 9.85 11.28 -19.95
N PHE A 281 10.41 11.69 -18.82
CA PHE A 281 11.58 12.52 -18.72
C PHE A 281 12.70 11.61 -18.26
N TYR A 282 13.75 11.47 -19.06
CA TYR A 282 14.81 10.49 -18.79
C TYR A 282 16.07 11.13 -18.22
N PRO A 283 16.07 11.72 -17.00
CA PRO A 283 17.33 12.16 -16.44
C PRO A 283 17.80 11.24 -15.33
N THR A 284 18.98 10.65 -15.54
CA THR A 284 19.88 10.49 -14.39
C THR A 284 20.10 11.88 -13.76
N VAL A 285 20.27 12.00 -12.44
CA VAL A 285 20.43 13.30 -11.75
C VAL A 285 21.55 14.16 -12.36
N SER A 286 22.59 13.52 -12.91
CA SER A 286 23.71 14.16 -13.62
C SER A 286 23.37 14.69 -15.02
N GLN A 287 22.17 14.41 -15.54
CA GLN A 287 21.73 14.74 -16.88
C GLN A 287 20.46 15.62 -16.90
N ILE A 288 20.04 16.17 -15.76
CA ILE A 288 18.89 17.09 -15.70
C ILE A 288 19.23 18.45 -16.34
N GLU A 289 20.50 18.87 -16.27
CA GLU A 289 20.96 20.12 -16.85
C GLU A 289 20.75 20.17 -18.36
N GLY A 290 20.03 21.21 -18.82
CA GLY A 290 19.72 21.40 -20.24
C GLY A 290 18.88 20.27 -20.85
N LEU A 291 18.08 19.55 -20.04
CA LEU A 291 17.25 18.45 -20.53
C LEU A 291 16.27 18.90 -21.63
N ALA A 292 15.71 20.12 -21.50
CA ALA A 292 14.75 20.65 -22.46
C ALA A 292 15.30 20.75 -23.89
N SER A 293 16.56 21.15 -24.05
CA SER A 293 17.19 21.27 -25.38
C SER A 293 17.62 19.93 -25.96
N ARG A 294 17.87 18.93 -25.11
CA ARG A 294 18.27 17.58 -25.54
C ARG A 294 17.10 16.71 -25.96
N GLU A 295 15.97 16.79 -25.26
CA GLU A 295 14.81 15.91 -25.47
C GLU A 295 13.66 16.57 -26.26
N ASN A 296 13.85 17.81 -26.74
CA ASN A 296 12.85 18.58 -27.50
C ASN A 296 11.46 18.53 -26.86
N LEU A 297 11.41 18.95 -25.59
CA LEU A 297 10.23 18.89 -24.73
C LEU A 297 9.17 19.91 -25.15
N SER A 298 8.25 19.53 -26.05
CA SER A 298 7.11 20.37 -26.43
C SER A 298 5.97 20.26 -25.42
N SER A 299 5.30 21.39 -25.14
CA SER A 299 4.19 21.44 -24.18
C SER A 299 3.00 20.58 -24.62
N GLU A 300 2.71 20.53 -25.92
CA GLU A 300 1.68 19.65 -26.47
C GLU A 300 1.97 18.17 -26.20
N TYR A 301 3.20 17.72 -26.47
CA TYR A 301 3.60 16.32 -26.20
C TYR A 301 3.50 15.98 -24.72
N ILE A 302 4.01 16.87 -23.87
CA ILE A 302 4.00 16.68 -22.42
C ILE A 302 2.57 16.59 -21.89
N LEU A 303 1.72 17.57 -22.21
CA LEU A 303 0.38 17.65 -21.63
C LEU A 303 -0.55 16.54 -22.12
N ASN A 304 -0.31 16.01 -23.33
CA ASN A 304 -1.04 14.87 -23.88
C ASN A 304 -0.46 13.52 -23.46
N PHE A 305 0.69 13.48 -22.78
CA PHE A 305 1.26 12.23 -22.30
C PHE A 305 0.28 11.56 -21.32
N GLN A 306 -0.08 10.30 -21.63
CA GLN A 306 -0.97 9.53 -20.79
C GLN A 306 -0.22 9.10 -19.53
N MET A 307 -0.65 9.62 -18.39
CA MET A 307 0.01 9.33 -17.13
C MET A 307 -0.12 7.82 -16.83
N PRO A 308 1.00 7.13 -16.52
CA PRO A 308 0.95 5.71 -16.30
C PRO A 308 0.05 5.36 -15.10
N GLY A 309 -0.83 4.37 -15.27
CA GLY A 309 -1.78 3.94 -14.24
C GLY A 309 -2.99 4.84 -13.99
N SER A 310 -3.08 6.02 -14.62
CA SER A 310 -4.19 6.98 -14.39
C SER A 310 -5.25 6.96 -15.49
N GLY A 311 -4.95 6.43 -16.67
CA GLY A 311 -5.83 6.49 -17.85
C GLY A 311 -6.00 7.91 -18.42
N LEU A 312 -5.74 8.95 -17.61
CA LEU A 312 -5.80 10.37 -17.93
C LEU A 312 -4.42 10.89 -18.35
N ASN A 313 -4.41 11.94 -19.18
CA ASN A 313 -3.21 12.72 -19.47
C ASN A 313 -3.00 13.88 -18.48
N PHE A 314 -1.84 14.53 -18.51
CA PHE A 314 -1.53 15.63 -17.58
C PHE A 314 -2.46 16.84 -17.72
N MET A 315 -2.92 17.15 -18.93
CA MET A 315 -3.94 18.19 -19.16
C MET A 315 -5.23 17.90 -18.38
N GLN A 316 -5.73 16.67 -18.47
CA GLN A 316 -6.94 16.22 -17.79
C GLN A 316 -6.74 16.19 -16.26
N ILE A 317 -5.59 15.71 -15.78
CA ILE A 317 -5.28 15.67 -14.34
C ILE A 317 -5.30 17.07 -13.76
N LEU A 318 -4.64 18.03 -14.40
CA LEU A 318 -4.54 19.42 -13.93
C LEU A 318 -5.89 20.16 -14.03
N ASN A 319 -6.73 19.85 -15.03
CA ASN A 319 -8.06 20.43 -15.21
C ASN A 319 -9.22 19.60 -14.64
N SER A 320 -8.95 18.55 -13.85
CA SER A 320 -9.95 17.63 -13.28
C SER A 320 -10.95 18.25 -12.30
N SER A 321 -10.89 19.55 -12.04
CA SER A 321 -11.79 20.23 -11.10
C SER A 321 -12.25 21.57 -11.66
N ALA A 322 -13.51 21.91 -11.42
CA ALA A 322 -14.07 23.20 -11.77
C ALA A 322 -13.83 24.24 -10.66
N PRO A 323 -13.64 25.53 -11.00
CA PRO A 323 -13.37 26.05 -12.34
C PRO A 323 -11.96 25.64 -12.84
N SER A 324 -11.81 25.58 -14.16
CA SER A 324 -10.60 25.11 -14.85
C SER A 324 -9.34 25.80 -14.31
N LEU A 325 -8.31 25.00 -14.03
CA LEU A 325 -7.02 25.51 -13.59
C LEU A 325 -6.32 26.30 -14.69
N LEU A 326 -6.49 25.88 -15.95
CA LEU A 326 -5.96 26.57 -17.13
C LEU A 326 -6.50 28.00 -17.21
N GLN A 327 -7.82 28.19 -17.04
CA GLN A 327 -8.43 29.51 -17.00
C GLN A 327 -7.98 30.37 -15.81
N ARG A 328 -7.70 29.74 -14.65
CA ARG A 328 -7.18 30.46 -13.49
C ARG A 328 -5.76 30.96 -13.71
N ILE A 329 -4.90 30.18 -14.36
CA ILE A 329 -3.49 30.55 -14.55
C ILE A 329 -3.32 31.58 -15.65
N SER A 330 -4.12 31.53 -16.72
CA SER A 330 -3.95 32.36 -17.92
C SER A 330 -3.78 33.85 -17.66
N LYS A 331 -4.50 34.39 -16.67
CA LYS A 331 -4.50 35.82 -16.31
C LYS A 331 -4.10 36.13 -14.87
N ALA A 332 -3.77 35.12 -14.07
CA ALA A 332 -3.47 35.34 -12.66
C ALA A 332 -2.05 35.88 -12.47
N GLU A 333 -1.88 36.72 -11.46
CA GLU A 333 -0.60 37.26 -11.01
C GLU A 333 -0.52 37.20 -9.48
N GLY A 334 0.68 37.42 -8.95
CA GLY A 334 0.90 37.56 -7.51
C GLY A 334 0.35 36.38 -6.70
N LEU A 335 -0.52 36.68 -5.73
CA LEU A 335 -1.09 35.70 -4.81
C LEU A 335 -2.06 34.72 -5.49
N ASP A 336 -2.82 35.18 -6.48
CA ASP A 336 -3.78 34.32 -7.16
C ASP A 336 -3.08 33.30 -8.06
N LEU A 337 -1.97 33.71 -8.69
CA LEU A 337 -1.10 32.78 -9.42
C LEU A 337 -0.49 31.75 -8.46
N ALA A 338 0.00 32.20 -7.30
CA ALA A 338 0.56 31.30 -6.29
C ALA A 338 -0.47 30.23 -5.87
N LYS A 339 -1.72 30.62 -5.57
CA LYS A 339 -2.80 29.70 -5.21
C LYS A 339 -3.13 28.71 -6.33
N ALA A 340 -3.21 29.19 -7.58
CA ALA A 340 -3.48 28.33 -8.73
C ALA A 340 -2.35 27.31 -8.93
N CYS A 341 -1.10 27.76 -8.94
CA CYS A 341 0.06 26.88 -9.04
C CYS A 341 0.12 25.88 -7.88
N SER A 342 -0.28 26.28 -6.67
CA SER A 342 -0.32 25.41 -5.49
C SER A 342 -1.27 24.23 -5.70
N SER A 343 -2.43 24.53 -6.30
CA SER A 343 -3.41 23.51 -6.68
C SER A 343 -2.86 22.57 -7.76
N GLY A 344 -2.14 23.10 -8.74
CA GLY A 344 -1.43 22.32 -9.76
C GLY A 344 -0.41 21.35 -9.14
N PHE A 345 0.51 21.85 -8.32
CA PHE A 345 1.49 21.00 -7.63
C PHE A 345 0.84 19.97 -6.73
N THR A 346 -0.26 20.32 -6.05
CA THR A 346 -1.02 19.36 -5.23
C THR A 346 -1.57 18.22 -6.09
N LYS A 347 -2.09 18.52 -7.29
CA LYS A 347 -2.59 17.51 -8.24
C LYS A 347 -1.46 16.63 -8.80
N LEU A 348 -0.32 17.22 -9.19
CA LEU A 348 0.84 16.45 -9.69
C LEU A 348 1.46 15.56 -8.60
N LYS A 349 1.56 16.07 -7.37
CA LYS A 349 1.99 15.29 -6.20
C LYS A 349 0.98 14.22 -5.80
N ALA A 350 -0.31 14.43 -6.05
CA ALA A 350 -1.34 13.43 -5.86
C ALA A 350 -1.26 12.33 -6.93
N ALA A 351 -0.93 12.70 -8.16
CA ALA A 351 -0.60 11.78 -9.24
C ALA A 351 0.69 10.98 -8.94
N GLY A 352 1.58 11.46 -8.08
CA GLY A 352 2.79 10.74 -7.69
C GLY A 352 4.02 11.09 -8.52
N LEU A 353 3.96 12.22 -9.25
CA LEU A 353 5.11 12.74 -9.97
C LEU A 353 6.20 13.21 -9.01
N ASP A 354 7.45 13.04 -9.43
CA ASP A 354 8.59 13.63 -8.73
C ASP A 354 8.74 15.12 -9.00
N ASP A 355 9.73 15.74 -8.36
CA ASP A 355 9.96 17.18 -8.48
C ASP A 355 10.47 17.59 -9.88
N VAL A 356 11.09 16.70 -10.64
CA VAL A 356 11.62 16.97 -11.99
C VAL A 356 10.47 16.95 -12.99
N ASP A 357 9.71 15.87 -12.98
CA ASP A 357 8.54 15.68 -13.83
C ASP A 357 7.48 16.75 -13.52
N SER A 358 7.28 17.06 -12.23
CA SER A 358 6.38 18.15 -11.83
C SER A 358 6.85 19.50 -12.34
N ALA A 359 8.16 19.77 -12.40
CA ALA A 359 8.69 21.02 -12.95
C ALA A 359 8.38 21.13 -14.44
N ILE A 360 8.62 20.05 -15.20
CA ILE A 360 8.40 20.01 -16.65
C ILE A 360 6.91 20.13 -16.97
N VAL A 361 6.07 19.32 -16.34
CA VAL A 361 4.62 19.32 -16.56
C VAL A 361 4.01 20.67 -16.17
N MET A 362 4.39 21.23 -15.03
CA MET A 362 3.86 22.53 -14.60
C MET A 362 4.31 23.66 -15.52
N LYS A 363 5.57 23.66 -15.99
CA LYS A 363 6.08 24.62 -16.98
C LYS A 363 5.24 24.56 -18.25
N SER A 364 5.10 23.37 -18.83
CA SER A 364 4.31 23.17 -20.04
C SER A 364 2.85 23.58 -19.88
N PHE A 365 2.26 23.32 -18.71
CA PHE A 365 0.90 23.75 -18.42
C PHE A 365 0.75 25.27 -18.36
N ILE A 366 1.75 25.99 -17.86
CA ILE A 366 1.73 27.46 -17.83
C ILE A 366 1.93 28.04 -19.23
N ASP A 367 2.82 27.45 -20.04
CA ASP A 367 2.97 27.86 -21.45
C ASP A 367 1.63 27.80 -22.17
N GLU A 368 0.93 26.66 -22.05
CA GLU A 368 -0.38 26.44 -22.66
C GLU A 368 -1.45 27.37 -22.08
N ALA A 369 -1.44 27.59 -20.76
CA ALA A 369 -2.41 28.47 -20.12
C ALA A 369 -2.24 29.94 -20.52
N ARG A 370 -1.00 30.39 -20.76
CA ARG A 370 -0.69 31.78 -21.10
C ARG A 370 -0.63 32.04 -22.60
N ASP A 371 -0.55 31.00 -23.43
CA ASP A 371 -0.30 31.10 -24.88
C ASP A 371 0.96 31.92 -25.18
N ASP A 372 1.95 31.83 -24.28
CA ASP A 372 3.20 32.58 -24.30
C ASP A 372 4.25 31.77 -23.55
N ALA A 373 5.42 31.56 -24.16
CA ALA A 373 6.55 30.87 -23.53
C ALA A 373 7.50 31.84 -22.81
N ASP A 374 7.39 33.15 -23.06
CA ASP A 374 8.29 34.18 -22.53
C ASP A 374 7.98 34.53 -21.07
N TRP A 375 6.86 34.04 -20.51
CA TRP A 375 6.55 34.19 -19.09
C TRP A 375 7.68 33.71 -18.18
N TYR A 376 8.46 32.71 -18.64
CA TYR A 376 9.57 32.15 -17.87
C TYR A 376 10.72 33.16 -17.68
N ALA A 377 10.87 34.10 -18.62
CA ALA A 377 11.83 35.21 -18.50
C ALA A 377 11.36 36.30 -17.52
N ASN A 378 10.14 36.21 -16.97
CA ASN A 378 9.63 37.12 -15.95
C ASN A 378 9.83 36.53 -14.54
N PRO A 379 10.81 37.00 -13.75
CA PRO A 379 11.14 36.42 -12.46
C PRO A 379 10.02 36.58 -11.43
N ALA A 380 9.17 37.59 -11.57
CA ALA A 380 8.04 37.80 -10.68
C ALA A 380 7.01 36.67 -10.85
N LEU A 381 6.72 36.27 -12.09
CA LEU A 381 5.79 35.17 -12.38
C LEU A 381 6.36 33.83 -11.92
N VAL A 382 7.63 33.55 -12.23
CA VAL A 382 8.32 32.33 -11.78
C VAL A 382 8.29 32.24 -10.26
N LYS A 383 8.66 33.32 -9.56
CA LYS A 383 8.66 33.37 -8.09
C LYS A 383 7.25 33.21 -7.52
N SER A 384 6.26 33.90 -8.05
CA SER A 384 4.86 33.78 -7.59
C SER A 384 4.35 32.35 -7.72
N CYS A 385 4.67 31.65 -8.80
CA CYS A 385 4.19 30.30 -9.04
C CYS A 385 4.99 29.23 -8.27
N PHE A 386 6.34 29.27 -8.32
CA PHE A 386 7.20 28.17 -7.90
C PHE A 386 7.84 28.32 -6.51
N SER A 387 7.83 29.52 -5.89
CA SER A 387 8.48 29.72 -4.58
C SER A 387 7.91 28.85 -3.44
N GLN A 388 6.66 28.42 -3.58
CA GLN A 388 6.01 27.47 -2.66
C GLN A 388 6.51 26.02 -2.79
N ALA A 389 7.26 25.71 -3.85
CA ALA A 389 7.85 24.40 -4.12
C ALA A 389 9.35 24.56 -4.50
N PRO A 390 10.23 24.88 -3.53
CA PRO A 390 11.63 25.23 -3.81
C PRO A 390 12.42 24.15 -4.56
N SER A 391 12.18 22.87 -4.27
CA SER A 391 12.83 21.75 -4.98
C SER A 391 12.44 21.70 -6.46
N ILE A 392 11.15 21.91 -6.75
CA ILE A 392 10.62 21.98 -8.12
C ILE A 392 11.20 23.20 -8.84
N GLN A 393 11.25 24.36 -8.19
CA GLN A 393 11.86 25.56 -8.76
C GLN A 393 13.32 25.34 -9.13
N LYS A 394 14.09 24.71 -8.23
CA LYS A 394 15.50 24.40 -8.48
C LYS A 394 15.66 23.51 -9.70
N ASN A 395 14.85 22.45 -9.83
CA ASN A 395 14.90 21.57 -10.99
C ASN A 395 14.48 22.29 -12.27
N LEU A 396 13.46 23.15 -12.20
CA LEU A 396 13.03 23.98 -13.33
C LEU A 396 14.19 24.82 -13.89
N GLU A 397 14.94 25.49 -13.01
CA GLU A 397 16.09 26.32 -13.39
C GLU A 397 17.27 25.48 -13.92
N LEU A 398 17.47 24.25 -13.44
CA LEU A 398 18.47 23.33 -14.01
C LEU A 398 18.09 22.87 -15.43
N ILE A 399 16.80 22.62 -15.67
CA ILE A 399 16.29 22.08 -16.93
C ILE A 399 16.26 23.15 -18.03
N TYR A 400 15.71 24.32 -17.71
CA TYR A 400 15.43 25.39 -18.67
C TYR A 400 16.43 26.56 -18.60
N GLY A 401 17.41 26.48 -17.68
CA GLY A 401 18.30 27.59 -17.37
C GLY A 401 17.69 28.57 -16.37
N PRO A 402 18.47 29.49 -15.80
CA PRO A 402 17.95 30.45 -14.83
C PRO A 402 16.96 31.42 -15.51
N SER A 403 15.86 31.73 -14.82
CA SER A 403 14.87 32.74 -15.26
C SER A 403 15.45 34.17 -15.36
N VAL A 404 16.68 34.37 -14.87
CA VAL A 404 17.47 35.59 -15.01
C VAL A 404 18.85 35.21 -15.55
N ALA A 405 19.31 35.86 -16.63
CA ALA A 405 20.69 35.71 -17.07
C ALA A 405 21.63 36.16 -15.93
N PRO A 406 22.66 35.37 -15.55
CA PRO A 406 23.62 35.82 -14.54
C PRO A 406 24.18 37.17 -14.97
N VAL A 407 24.13 38.15 -14.08
CA VAL A 407 24.77 39.45 -14.29
C VAL A 407 26.23 39.16 -14.64
N LYS A 408 26.65 39.47 -15.87
CA LYS A 408 28.06 39.39 -16.27
C LYS A 408 28.85 40.12 -15.20
N GLN A 409 29.67 39.40 -14.45
CA GLN A 409 30.66 40.05 -13.60
C GLN A 409 31.50 40.93 -14.53
N VAL A 410 31.32 42.23 -14.41
CA VAL A 410 32.21 43.22 -15.03
C VAL A 410 33.56 42.95 -14.38
N THR A 411 34.43 42.25 -15.12
CA THR A 411 35.85 42.24 -14.82
C THR A 411 36.31 43.65 -15.13
N GLU A 412 36.53 44.46 -14.10
CA GLU A 412 37.21 45.75 -14.25
C GLU A 412 38.62 45.51 -14.82
N PRO A 413 39.09 46.39 -15.73
CA PRO A 413 40.33 46.22 -16.48
C PRO A 413 41.59 46.27 -15.61
#